data_AF-A0A1X1EKU1-F1
#
_entry.id   AF-A0A1X1EKU1-F1
#
_cell.length_a   1.000
_cell.length_b   1.000
_cell.length_c   1.000
_cell.angle_alpha   90.00
_cell.angle_beta   90.00
_cell.angle_gamma   90.00
#
_symmetry.space_group_name_H-M   'P 1'
#
loop_
_entity.id
_entity.type
_entity.pdbx_description
1 polymer ?
#
loop_
_entity_poly.entity_id
_entity_poly.type
_entity_poly.pdbx_seq_one_letter_code
_entity_poly.pdbx_strand_id
1 'polypeptide(L)'
;MLKNKTAAFSLSFGLLFSLSALANEMSAMTISKSGSRDFIQGPQENFTGRVWVDPLFRPAAPQRTSASVVTFEPGARSAWHTHPLGQTLVVTAGTGWVQEWGKEKKTIHAGDVVSCPPGVRHWH
;
A
#
# COMPACT_ATOMS: atom_id res chain seq x y z
N MET A 1 -18.16 44.90 -44.74
CA MET A 1 -17.89 45.94 -43.71
C MET A 1 -17.13 45.31 -42.56
N LEU A 2 -15.88 45.71 -42.41
CA LEU A 2 -14.88 45.26 -41.45
C LEU A 2 -15.20 45.80 -40.05
N LYS A 3 -15.10 45.00 -38.99
CA LYS A 3 -14.66 45.46 -37.66
C LYS A 3 -13.92 44.34 -36.92
N ASN A 4 -12.59 44.36 -37.06
CA ASN A 4 -11.66 43.66 -36.18
C ASN A 4 -11.83 44.20 -34.75
N LYS A 5 -11.84 43.31 -33.76
CA LYS A 5 -11.52 43.65 -32.37
C LYS A 5 -10.40 42.73 -31.92
N THR A 6 -9.19 43.24 -32.00
CA THR A 6 -8.02 42.76 -31.27
C THR A 6 -8.29 42.95 -29.77
N ALA A 7 -8.21 41.87 -29.01
CA ALA A 7 -8.02 41.93 -27.56
C ALA A 7 -6.60 41.42 -27.28
N ALA A 8 -5.70 42.34 -26.98
CA ALA A 8 -4.46 42.04 -26.26
C ALA A 8 -4.78 42.07 -24.75
N PHE A 9 -4.06 41.27 -23.96
CA PHE A 9 -3.80 41.32 -22.49
C PHE A 9 -3.64 39.87 -22.02
N SER A 10 -2.68 39.43 -21.21
CA SER A 10 -1.42 39.96 -20.68
C SER A 10 -0.66 38.72 -20.20
N LEU A 11 0.58 38.49 -20.66
CA LEU A 11 1.42 37.44 -20.07
C LEU A 11 1.80 37.92 -18.67
N SER A 12 1.10 37.39 -17.66
CA SER A 12 1.50 37.57 -16.27
C SER A 12 2.77 36.76 -16.03
N PHE A 13 3.88 37.46 -16.15
CA PHE A 13 5.20 37.05 -15.71
C PHE A 13 5.21 37.07 -14.18
N GLY A 14 5.16 35.91 -13.52
CA GLY A 14 5.14 35.91 -12.05
C GLY A 14 4.80 34.60 -11.35
N LEU A 15 5.58 33.54 -11.59
CA LEU A 15 6.30 32.84 -10.53
C LEU A 15 7.22 31.84 -11.22
N LEU A 16 8.49 32.22 -11.41
CA LEU A 16 9.56 31.23 -11.53
C LEU A 16 9.66 30.54 -10.16
N PHE A 17 8.78 29.58 -9.88
CA PHE A 17 9.08 28.57 -8.87
C PHE A 17 10.32 27.86 -9.39
N SER A 18 11.46 28.21 -8.80
CA SER A 18 12.74 27.63 -9.15
C SER A 18 12.63 26.10 -9.07
N LEU A 19 13.00 25.38 -10.14
CA LEU A 19 13.03 23.90 -10.13
C LEU A 19 13.79 23.36 -8.91
N SER A 20 14.75 24.12 -8.38
CA SER A 20 15.50 23.81 -7.17
C SER A 20 14.64 23.74 -5.90
N ALA A 21 13.58 24.54 -5.76
CA ALA A 21 12.70 24.48 -4.59
C ALA A 21 11.82 23.22 -4.59
N LEU A 22 11.34 22.79 -5.77
CA LEU A 22 10.61 21.53 -5.90
C LEU A 22 11.54 20.30 -5.77
N ALA A 23 12.80 20.41 -6.22
CA ALA A 23 13.79 19.36 -6.03
C ALA A 23 14.24 19.22 -4.56
N ASN A 24 14.25 20.31 -3.78
CA ASN A 24 14.66 20.30 -2.38
C ASN A 24 13.65 19.58 -1.47
N GLU A 25 12.35 19.58 -1.81
CA GLU A 25 11.31 18.79 -1.14
C GLU A 25 11.53 17.27 -1.30
N MET A 26 12.11 16.83 -2.43
CA MET A 26 12.35 15.39 -2.70
C MET A 26 13.52 14.79 -1.90
N SER A 27 14.35 15.62 -1.25
CA SER A 27 15.54 15.16 -0.50
C SER A 27 15.38 15.20 1.03
N ALA A 28 14.19 15.56 1.52
CA ALA A 28 13.94 15.67 2.95
C ALA A 28 13.25 14.42 3.52
N MET A 29 13.50 14.13 4.80
CA MET A 29 12.79 13.09 5.54
C MET A 29 11.30 13.48 5.65
N THR A 30 10.42 12.55 5.28
CA THR A 30 8.97 12.74 5.39
C THR A 30 8.38 11.83 6.47
N ILE A 31 7.27 12.26 7.08
CA ILE A 31 6.52 11.45 8.05
C ILE A 31 5.08 11.30 7.53
N SER A 32 4.70 10.07 7.19
CA SER A 32 3.29 9.73 7.02
C SER A 32 2.65 9.50 8.39
N LYS A 33 1.86 10.46 8.87
CA LYS A 33 1.30 10.43 10.23
C LYS A 33 0.29 9.30 10.39
N SER A 34 0.18 8.78 11.61
CA SER A 34 -0.88 7.81 11.92
C SER A 34 -2.26 8.45 11.68
N GLY A 35 -3.20 7.69 11.11
CA GLY A 35 -4.55 8.17 10.79
C GLY A 35 -4.65 9.13 9.60
N SER A 36 -3.55 9.49 8.94
CA SER A 36 -3.57 10.35 7.74
C SER A 36 -3.72 9.57 6.43
N ARG A 37 -3.88 8.25 6.51
CA ARG A 37 -3.97 7.35 5.36
C ARG A 37 -5.34 6.69 5.38
N ASP A 38 -5.99 6.66 4.22
CA ASP A 38 -7.24 5.96 4.06
C ASP A 38 -6.99 4.45 4.12
N PHE A 39 -7.81 3.75 4.89
CA PHE A 39 -7.89 2.30 4.84
C PHE A 39 -9.09 1.90 3.97
N ILE A 40 -8.99 0.75 3.32
CA ILE A 40 -10.03 0.24 2.43
C ILE A 40 -10.52 -1.12 2.92
N GLN A 41 -11.77 -1.44 2.60
CA GLN A 41 -12.22 -2.82 2.70
C GLN A 41 -11.52 -3.66 1.63
N GLY A 42 -11.01 -4.81 2.01
CA GLY A 42 -10.37 -5.78 1.12
C GLY A 42 -11.32 -6.20 -0.01
N PRO A 43 -10.88 -6.20 -1.28
CA PRO A 43 -11.72 -6.61 -2.40
C PRO A 43 -12.18 -8.07 -2.27
N GLN A 44 -13.44 -8.35 -2.59
CA GLN A 44 -14.04 -9.68 -2.39
C GLN A 44 -13.38 -10.77 -3.26
N GLU A 45 -12.75 -10.40 -4.37
CA GLU A 45 -11.96 -11.29 -5.20
C GLU A 45 -10.69 -11.80 -4.50
N ASN A 46 -10.17 -11.05 -3.53
CA ASN A 46 -8.92 -11.35 -2.82
C ASN A 46 -9.16 -11.89 -1.41
N PHE A 47 -10.38 -11.77 -0.88
CA PHE A 47 -10.68 -12.07 0.52
C PHE A 47 -12.04 -12.73 0.70
N THR A 48 -12.11 -13.66 1.64
CA THR A 48 -13.37 -14.16 2.20
C THR A 48 -13.63 -13.46 3.54
N GLY A 49 -14.86 -13.02 3.79
CA GLY A 49 -15.22 -12.28 5.01
C GLY A 49 -14.85 -10.80 4.96
N ARG A 50 -14.93 -10.12 6.11
CA ARG A 50 -14.56 -8.70 6.22
C ARG A 50 -13.08 -8.55 6.57
N VAL A 51 -12.36 -7.85 5.71
CA VAL A 51 -10.94 -7.55 5.85
C VAL A 51 -10.74 -6.06 5.63
N TRP A 52 -9.94 -5.43 6.48
CA TRP A 52 -9.55 -4.02 6.36
C TRP A 52 -8.07 -3.92 6.06
N VAL A 53 -7.71 -3.13 5.04
CA VAL A 53 -6.33 -2.93 4.60
C VAL A 53 -5.97 -1.46 4.83
N ASP A 54 -5.04 -1.20 5.74
CA ASP A 54 -4.41 0.10 5.97
C ASP A 54 -3.02 0.10 5.31
N PRO A 55 -2.85 0.75 4.14
CA PRO A 55 -1.55 0.84 3.47
C PRO A 55 -0.56 1.67 4.31
N LEU A 56 0.64 1.16 4.57
CA LEU A 56 1.68 1.89 5.28
C LEU A 56 2.61 2.64 4.32
N PHE A 57 3.17 1.92 3.34
CA PHE A 57 3.99 2.51 2.30
C PHE A 57 3.94 1.68 1.01
N ARG A 58 4.14 2.36 -0.12
CA ARG A 58 4.23 1.74 -1.44
C ARG A 58 5.70 1.66 -1.88
N PRO A 59 6.04 0.77 -2.81
CA PRO A 59 7.39 0.70 -3.34
C PRO A 59 7.75 2.01 -4.04
N ALA A 60 8.90 2.58 -3.70
CA ALA A 60 9.46 3.77 -4.34
C ALA A 60 10.90 3.46 -4.72
N ALA A 61 11.24 3.56 -6.01
CA ALA A 61 12.59 3.22 -6.48
C ALA A 61 13.66 3.98 -5.67
N PRO A 62 14.73 3.30 -5.21
CA PRO A 62 15.14 1.93 -5.53
C PRO A 62 14.49 0.83 -4.67
N GLN A 63 13.68 1.18 -3.67
CA GLN A 63 12.99 0.23 -2.80
C GLN A 63 11.90 -0.51 -3.58
N ARG A 64 11.76 -1.81 -3.30
CA ARG A 64 10.76 -2.69 -3.92
C ARG A 64 9.71 -3.21 -2.94
N THR A 65 9.90 -2.92 -1.65
CA THR A 65 9.03 -3.38 -0.57
C THR A 65 7.82 -2.48 -0.46
N SER A 66 6.68 -3.08 -0.14
CA SER A 66 5.49 -2.40 0.36
C SER A 66 5.13 -2.98 1.73
N ALA A 67 4.33 -2.25 2.49
CA ALA A 67 3.71 -2.80 3.68
C ALA A 67 2.30 -2.24 3.87
N SER A 68 1.45 -3.06 4.47
CA SER A 68 0.11 -2.71 4.92
C SER A 68 -0.16 -3.39 6.25
N VAL A 69 -0.95 -2.77 7.11
CA VAL A 69 -1.62 -3.46 8.21
C VAL A 69 -2.91 -4.04 7.67
N VAL A 70 -3.10 -5.35 7.84
CA VAL A 70 -4.30 -6.05 7.40
C VAL A 70 -4.99 -6.62 8.62
N THR A 71 -6.24 -6.20 8.83
CA THR A 71 -7.08 -6.68 9.94
C THR A 71 -8.15 -7.61 9.39
N PHE A 72 -8.16 -8.85 9.87
CA PHE A 72 -9.14 -9.86 9.52
C PHE A 72 -10.15 -9.96 10.65
N GLU A 73 -11.45 -9.85 10.33
CA GLU A 73 -12.48 -10.23 11.28
C GLU A 73 -12.50 -11.76 11.51
N PRO A 74 -13.14 -12.25 12.59
CA PRO A 74 -13.25 -13.68 12.85
C PRO A 74 -13.77 -14.46 11.63
N GLY A 75 -12.99 -15.45 11.18
CA GLY A 75 -13.30 -16.28 10.01
C GLY A 75 -12.94 -15.67 8.65
N ALA A 76 -12.51 -14.41 8.60
CA ALA A 76 -12.00 -13.80 7.37
C ALA A 76 -10.58 -14.29 7.05
N ARG A 77 -10.25 -14.35 5.76
CA ARG A 77 -8.92 -14.76 5.27
C ARG A 77 -8.66 -14.28 3.85
N SER A 78 -7.40 -14.30 3.42
CA SER A 78 -7.06 -14.11 2.01
C SER A 78 -7.53 -15.29 1.15
N ALA A 79 -7.69 -15.03 -0.15
CA ALA A 79 -7.70 -16.07 -1.16
C ALA A 79 -6.32 -16.76 -1.21
N TRP A 80 -6.28 -17.94 -1.82
CA TRP A 80 -5.01 -18.59 -2.14
C TRP A 80 -4.23 -17.77 -3.16
N HIS A 81 -2.98 -17.43 -2.87
CA HIS A 81 -2.17 -16.57 -3.73
C HIS A 81 -0.68 -16.90 -3.62
N THR A 82 0.14 -16.24 -4.42
CA THR A 82 1.61 -16.32 -4.41
C THR A 82 2.20 -14.92 -4.48
N HIS A 83 3.44 -14.75 -3.98
CA HIS A 83 4.21 -13.52 -4.14
C HIS A 83 5.51 -13.80 -4.90
N PRO A 84 5.86 -13.02 -5.94
CA PRO A 84 7.03 -13.29 -6.77
C PRO A 84 8.37 -13.08 -6.04
N LEU A 85 8.39 -12.21 -5.02
CA LEU A 85 9.56 -11.95 -4.17
C LEU A 85 9.36 -12.43 -2.73
N GLY A 86 8.34 -13.26 -2.50
CA GLY A 86 7.94 -13.70 -1.17
C GLY A 86 7.20 -12.62 -0.38
N GLN A 87 6.82 -12.97 0.85
CA GLN A 87 6.12 -12.12 1.79
C GLN A 87 6.59 -12.42 3.21
N THR A 88 6.61 -11.40 4.06
CA THR A 88 6.79 -11.55 5.50
C THR A 88 5.58 -10.99 6.21
N LEU A 89 4.99 -11.77 7.11
CA LEU A 89 3.93 -11.32 8.00
C LEU A 89 4.51 -11.13 9.40
N VAL A 90 4.15 -10.03 10.05
CA VAL A 90 4.38 -9.82 11.48
C VAL A 90 3.01 -9.72 12.12
N VAL A 91 2.66 -10.68 12.97
CA VAL A 91 1.36 -10.68 13.64
C VAL A 91 1.42 -9.68 14.80
N THR A 92 0.65 -8.61 14.72
CA THR A 92 0.69 -7.53 15.71
C THR A 92 -0.38 -7.66 16.80
N ALA A 93 -1.49 -8.37 16.53
CA ALA A 93 -2.58 -8.58 17.46
C ALA A 93 -3.37 -9.85 17.14
N GLY A 94 -4.02 -10.42 18.16
CA GLY A 94 -4.96 -11.52 18.01
C GLY A 94 -4.33 -12.88 17.73
N THR A 95 -5.13 -13.75 17.11
CA THR A 95 -4.76 -15.12 16.72
C THR A 95 -5.39 -15.41 15.37
N GLY A 96 -4.65 -16.05 14.48
CA GLY A 96 -5.09 -16.37 13.14
C GLY A 96 -4.54 -17.71 12.67
N TRP A 97 -4.66 -17.93 11.36
CA TRP A 97 -4.11 -19.12 10.71
C TRP A 97 -3.31 -18.74 9.48
N VAL A 98 -2.36 -19.59 9.12
CA VAL A 98 -1.70 -19.57 7.82
C VAL A 98 -1.66 -20.98 7.28
N GLN A 99 -1.72 -21.13 5.97
CA GLN A 99 -1.56 -22.43 5.34
C GLN A 99 -0.83 -22.31 4.01
N GLU A 100 0.17 -23.16 3.83
CA GLU A 100 0.78 -23.43 2.54
C GLU A 100 0.00 -24.53 1.81
N TRP A 101 -0.12 -24.42 0.49
CA TRP A 101 -0.88 -25.36 -0.33
C TRP A 101 -0.39 -26.81 -0.12
N GLY A 102 -1.33 -27.71 0.20
CA GLY A 102 -1.04 -29.12 0.46
C GLY A 102 -0.39 -29.42 1.81
N LYS A 103 -0.14 -28.42 2.66
CA LYS A 103 0.38 -28.59 4.02
C LYS A 103 -0.71 -28.37 5.06
N GLU A 104 -0.42 -28.77 6.29
CA GLU A 104 -1.28 -28.50 7.43
C GLU A 104 -1.40 -27.00 7.70
N LYS A 105 -2.60 -26.60 8.14
CA LYS A 105 -2.88 -25.25 8.62
C LYS A 105 -2.16 -25.04 9.96
N LYS A 106 -1.52 -23.89 10.13
CA LYS A 106 -0.81 -23.50 11.35
C LYS A 106 -1.51 -22.34 12.04
N THR A 107 -1.55 -22.35 13.36
CA THR A 107 -2.00 -21.20 14.17
C THR A 107 -0.85 -20.21 14.35
N ILE A 108 -1.18 -18.93 14.28
CA ILE A 108 -0.24 -17.81 14.49
C ILE A 108 -0.80 -16.86 15.55
N HIS A 109 0.06 -16.29 16.39
CA HIS A 109 -0.28 -15.40 17.50
C HIS A 109 0.49 -14.09 17.39
N ALA A 110 0.04 -13.06 18.10
CA ALA A 110 0.78 -11.81 18.23
C ALA A 110 2.25 -12.06 18.64
N GLY A 111 3.18 -11.46 17.89
CA GLY A 111 4.62 -11.66 18.02
C GLY A 111 5.23 -12.66 17.03
N ASP A 112 4.41 -13.56 16.44
CA ASP A 112 4.91 -14.49 15.42
C ASP A 112 5.29 -13.76 14.13
N VAL A 113 6.36 -14.25 13.50
CA VAL A 113 6.81 -13.81 12.18
C VAL A 113 6.70 -14.98 11.21
N VAL A 114 5.92 -14.79 10.14
CA VAL A 114 5.74 -15.80 9.10
C VAL A 114 6.52 -15.39 7.86
N SER A 115 7.39 -16.27 7.38
CA SER A 115 8.06 -16.11 6.09
C SER A 115 7.37 -17.00 5.04
N CYS A 116 6.87 -16.37 3.98
CA CYS A 116 6.32 -17.02 2.80
C CYS A 116 7.30 -16.86 1.64
N PRO A 117 8.09 -17.89 1.29
CA PRO A 117 9.10 -17.78 0.23
C PRO A 117 8.50 -17.43 -1.15
N PRO A 118 9.32 -16.92 -2.08
CA PRO A 118 8.91 -16.66 -3.46
C PRO A 118 8.16 -17.84 -4.10
N GLY A 119 7.01 -17.57 -4.70
CA GLY A 119 6.21 -18.56 -5.43
C GLY A 119 5.46 -19.59 -4.57
N VAL A 120 5.64 -19.60 -3.25
CA VAL A 120 4.90 -20.51 -2.37
C VAL A 120 3.43 -20.09 -2.33
N ARG A 121 2.53 -21.00 -2.73
CA ARG A 121 1.09 -20.75 -2.70
C ARG A 121 0.55 -20.89 -1.28
N HIS A 122 -0.09 -19.84 -0.77
CA HIS A 122 -0.59 -19.80 0.60
C HIS A 122 -1.86 -18.97 0.75
N TRP A 123 -2.50 -19.08 1.91
CA TRP A 123 -3.44 -18.09 2.43
C TRP A 123 -3.13 -17.82 3.91
N HIS A 124 -3.58 -16.68 4.39
CA HIS A 124 -3.50 -16.27 5.79
C HIS A 124 -4.79 -15.50 6.17
#